data_AF-A0A7L0B8W3-F1
#
_entry.id   AF-A0A7L0B8W3-F1
#
_cell.length_a   1.000
_cell.length_b   1.000
_cell.length_c   1.000
_cell.angle_alpha   90.00
_cell.angle_beta   90.00
_cell.angle_gamma   90.00
#
_symmetry.space_group_name_H-M   'P 1'
#
loop_
_entity.id
_entity.type
_entity.pdbx_description
1 polymer ?
#
loop_
_entity_poly.entity_id
_entity_poly.type
_entity_poly.pdbx_seq_one_letter_code
_entity_poly.pdbx_strand_id
1 'polypeptide(L)'
;MRTHLYLLLLAAGISAAPQMSSMAELLTLLQQMWQSVTKDLQNLRIETPDNIDDVNCVSTIFEGTEQLKTHPAMKRFSVFFQKLERLKQSLTPSLAKEGKCDTERKNARIFIEKLMTFIRRASKNARV
;
A
#
# COMPACT_ATOMS: atom_id res chain seq x y z
N MET A 1 -34.96 28.64 51.55
CA MET A 1 -34.55 28.57 50.13
C MET A 1 -33.16 27.96 50.06
N ARG A 2 -32.99 26.79 49.46
CA ARG A 2 -31.68 26.19 49.13
C ARG A 2 -31.80 25.59 47.73
N THR A 3 -31.14 26.22 46.77
CA THR A 3 -31.05 25.76 45.38
C THR A 3 -29.84 24.83 45.26
N HIS A 4 -30.10 23.57 44.92
CA HIS A 4 -29.04 22.61 44.62
C HIS A 4 -28.52 22.89 43.20
N LEU A 5 -27.30 23.41 43.10
CA LEU A 5 -26.59 23.53 41.83
C LEU A 5 -26.16 22.13 41.38
N TYR A 6 -26.79 21.61 40.32
CA TYR A 6 -26.31 20.43 39.61
C TYR A 6 -25.42 20.89 38.45
N LEU A 7 -24.11 20.67 38.59
CA LEU A 7 -23.12 20.83 37.52
C LEU A 7 -23.20 19.60 36.60
N LEU A 8 -23.82 19.76 35.42
CA LEU A 8 -23.76 18.78 34.35
C LEU A 8 -22.43 18.94 33.60
N LEU A 9 -21.47 18.05 33.90
CA LEU A 9 -20.23 17.92 33.14
C LEU A 9 -20.52 17.10 31.87
N LEU A 10 -20.71 17.80 30.74
CA LEU A 10 -20.71 17.20 29.42
C LEU A 10 -19.27 16.82 29.03
N ALA A 11 -18.87 15.59 29.36
CA ALA A 11 -17.68 15.00 28.75
C ALA A 11 -18.01 14.65 27.30
N ALA A 12 -17.73 15.57 26.38
CA ALA A 12 -17.65 15.23 24.97
C ALA A 12 -16.40 14.34 24.79
N GLY A 13 -16.59 13.03 24.83
CA GLY A 13 -15.56 12.07 24.47
C GLY A 13 -15.19 12.30 23.01
N ILE A 14 -14.07 12.98 22.78
CA ILE A 14 -13.47 13.08 21.45
C ILE A 14 -12.99 11.67 21.14
N SER A 15 -13.86 10.87 20.51
CA SER A 15 -13.45 9.62 19.86
C SER A 15 -12.59 10.01 18.67
N ALA A 16 -11.32 10.29 18.92
CA ALA A 16 -10.31 10.31 17.88
C ALA A 16 -10.31 8.90 17.31
N ALA A 17 -10.88 8.74 16.11
CA ALA A 17 -10.80 7.48 15.39
C ALA A 17 -9.34 7.01 15.43
N PRO A 18 -9.07 5.73 15.78
CA PRO A 18 -7.70 5.25 15.88
C PRO A 18 -6.96 5.60 14.60
N GLN A 19 -5.89 6.40 14.72
CA GLN A 19 -5.10 6.79 13.57
C GLN A 19 -4.53 5.51 12.94
N MET A 20 -5.01 5.15 11.75
CA MET A 20 -4.54 3.95 11.08
C MET A 20 -3.05 4.09 10.81
N SER A 21 -2.30 3.00 10.94
CA SER A 21 -0.90 3.01 10.58
C SER A 21 -0.74 3.23 9.07
N SER A 22 0.36 3.88 8.66
CA SER A 22 0.65 4.15 7.24
C SER A 22 0.55 2.90 6.35
N MET A 23 0.94 1.73 6.88
CA MET A 23 0.86 0.45 6.18
C MET A 23 -0.58 -0.08 6.03
N ALA A 24 -1.43 0.10 7.06
CA ALA A 24 -2.83 -0.30 6.99
C ALA A 24 -3.60 0.54 5.98
N GLU A 25 -3.31 1.84 5.91
CA GLU A 25 -3.85 2.74 4.88
C GLU A 25 -3.37 2.32 3.48
N LEU A 26 -2.09 1.98 3.32
CA LEU A 26 -1.53 1.52 2.04
C LEU A 26 -2.24 0.26 1.55
N LEU A 27 -2.46 -0.73 2.43
CA LEU A 27 -3.18 -1.96 2.12
C LEU A 27 -4.66 -1.70 1.78
N THR A 28 -5.30 -0.75 2.46
CA THR A 28 -6.70 -0.39 2.20
C THR A 28 -6.86 0.23 0.82
N LEU A 29 -5.99 1.16 0.45
CA LEU A 29 -6.00 1.78 -0.87
C LEU A 29 -5.69 0.75 -1.97
N LEU A 30 -4.77 -0.19 -1.71
CA LEU A 30 -4.45 -1.24 -2.67
C LEU A 30 -5.59 -2.24 -2.84
N GLN A 31 -6.31 -2.56 -1.76
CA GLN A 31 -7.52 -3.36 -1.84
C GLN A 31 -8.60 -2.67 -2.69
N GLN A 32 -8.81 -1.36 -2.49
CA GLN A 32 -9.73 -0.58 -3.33
C GLN A 32 -9.29 -0.60 -4.80
N MET A 33 -7.99 -0.49 -5.06
CA MET A 33 -7.44 -0.60 -6.41
C MET A 33 -7.76 -1.97 -7.05
N TRP A 34 -7.53 -3.06 -6.33
CA TRP A 34 -7.84 -4.43 -6.78
C TRP A 34 -9.31 -4.61 -7.15
N GLN A 35 -10.23 -4.12 -6.29
CA GLN A 35 -11.68 -4.20 -6.54
C GLN A 35 -12.10 -3.40 -7.77
N SER A 36 -11.29 -2.42 -8.14
CA SER A 36 -11.57 -1.50 -9.23
C SER A 36 -10.89 -1.87 -10.55
N VAL A 37 -10.23 -3.04 -10.60
CA VAL A 37 -9.56 -3.56 -11.80
C VAL A 37 -10.60 -3.84 -12.88
N THR A 38 -10.59 -3.01 -13.90
CA THR A 38 -11.43 -3.11 -15.09
C THR A 38 -10.76 -3.98 -16.17
N LYS A 39 -11.53 -4.34 -17.21
CA LYS A 39 -11.09 -5.27 -18.27
C LYS A 39 -9.92 -4.71 -19.10
N ASP A 40 -9.92 -3.41 -19.36
CA ASP A 40 -8.81 -2.65 -19.97
C ASP A 40 -7.54 -2.73 -19.10
N LEU A 41 -7.67 -2.60 -17.79
CA LEU A 41 -6.53 -2.73 -16.87
C LEU A 41 -5.99 -4.17 -16.82
N GLN A 42 -6.82 -5.19 -17.06
CA GLN A 42 -6.36 -6.58 -17.17
C GLN A 42 -5.49 -6.82 -18.41
N ASN A 43 -5.57 -5.97 -19.44
CA ASN A 43 -4.70 -6.05 -20.62
C ASN A 43 -3.30 -5.48 -20.35
N LEU A 44 -3.14 -4.65 -19.31
CA LEU A 44 -1.85 -4.13 -18.92
C LEU A 44 -0.95 -5.28 -18.46
N ARG A 45 0.22 -5.40 -19.10
CA ARG A 45 1.24 -6.41 -18.78
C ARG A 45 2.35 -5.76 -17.98
N ILE A 46 2.46 -6.18 -16.73
CA ILE A 46 3.36 -5.62 -15.73
C ILE A 46 4.45 -6.62 -15.43
N GLU A 47 5.70 -6.15 -15.46
CA GLU A 47 6.84 -6.94 -15.02
C GLU A 47 6.68 -7.29 -13.54
N THR A 48 6.56 -8.58 -13.24
CA THR A 48 6.18 -9.06 -11.92
C THR A 48 7.16 -10.14 -11.47
N PRO A 49 7.76 -10.03 -10.27
CA PRO A 49 8.63 -11.08 -9.75
C PRO A 49 7.95 -12.44 -9.72
N ASP A 50 8.67 -13.50 -10.09
CA ASP A 50 8.19 -14.87 -9.95
C ASP A 50 7.97 -15.21 -8.49
N ASN A 51 8.96 -14.88 -7.65
CA ASN A 51 8.87 -14.94 -6.21
C ASN A 51 8.79 -13.52 -5.61
N ILE A 52 7.62 -13.16 -5.07
CA ILE A 52 7.42 -11.84 -4.45
C ILE A 52 8.18 -11.68 -3.12
N ASP A 53 8.62 -12.79 -2.55
CA ASP A 53 9.35 -12.84 -1.31
C ASP A 53 10.88 -12.81 -1.48
N ASP A 54 11.36 -12.79 -2.73
CA ASP A 54 12.77 -12.65 -3.01
C ASP A 54 13.24 -11.23 -2.68
N VAL A 55 14.25 -11.14 -1.81
CA VAL A 55 14.84 -9.87 -1.39
C VAL A 55 15.60 -9.17 -2.52
N ASN A 56 15.93 -9.89 -3.59
CA ASN A 56 16.56 -9.34 -4.78
C ASN A 56 15.56 -8.66 -5.74
N CYS A 57 14.26 -8.77 -5.47
CA CYS A 57 13.21 -8.35 -6.39
C CYS A 57 12.50 -7.05 -5.98
N VAL A 58 12.93 -6.37 -4.92
CA VAL A 58 12.21 -5.22 -4.38
C VAL A 58 12.24 -4.03 -5.33
N SER A 59 13.35 -3.76 -6.03
CA SER A 59 13.37 -2.72 -7.09
C SER A 59 12.37 -3.04 -8.20
N THR A 60 12.35 -4.28 -8.70
CA THR A 60 11.41 -4.76 -9.72
C THR A 60 9.96 -4.56 -9.30
N ILE A 61 9.61 -4.79 -8.03
CA ILE A 61 8.25 -4.53 -7.53
C ILE A 61 7.90 -3.06 -7.72
N PHE A 62 8.78 -2.14 -7.33
CA PHE A 62 8.54 -0.70 -7.48
C PHE A 62 8.49 -0.27 -8.95
N GLU A 63 9.33 -0.83 -9.82
CA GLU A 63 9.24 -0.61 -11.27
C GLU A 63 7.90 -1.07 -11.84
N GLY A 64 7.40 -2.23 -11.42
CA GLY A 64 6.06 -2.70 -11.77
C GLY A 64 4.95 -1.74 -11.32
N THR A 65 5.11 -1.08 -10.17
CA THR A 65 4.15 -0.06 -9.72
C THR A 65 4.20 1.21 -10.56
N GLU A 66 5.36 1.57 -11.09
CA GLU A 66 5.49 2.67 -12.05
C GLU A 66 4.80 2.32 -13.38
N GLN A 67 4.93 1.08 -13.86
CA GLN A 67 4.19 0.60 -15.03
C GLN A 67 2.67 0.65 -14.78
N LEU A 68 2.20 0.21 -13.61
CA LEU A 68 0.79 0.30 -13.22
C LEU A 68 0.29 1.74 -13.26
N LYS A 69 1.06 2.68 -12.69
CA LYS A 69 0.73 4.11 -12.57
C LYS A 69 0.49 4.79 -13.93
N THR A 70 1.06 4.28 -15.02
CA THR A 70 0.88 4.86 -16.35
C THR A 70 -0.55 4.78 -16.87
N HIS A 71 -1.35 3.84 -16.37
CA HIS A 71 -2.73 3.67 -16.82
C HIS A 71 -3.64 4.82 -16.32
N PRO A 72 -4.47 5.44 -17.18
CA PRO A 72 -5.31 6.59 -16.78
C PRO A 72 -6.21 6.33 -15.57
N ALA A 73 -6.77 5.12 -15.46
CA ALA A 73 -7.61 4.73 -14.32
C ALA A 73 -6.87 4.75 -12.97
N MET A 74 -5.53 4.72 -12.96
CA MET A 74 -4.73 4.74 -11.75
C MET A 74 -4.55 6.14 -11.16
N LYS A 75 -4.89 7.21 -11.91
CA LYS A 75 -4.78 8.61 -11.43
C LYS A 75 -5.54 8.86 -10.12
N ARG A 76 -6.71 8.23 -9.94
CA ARG A 76 -7.52 8.34 -8.71
C ARG A 76 -6.85 7.74 -7.47
N PHE A 77 -5.83 6.90 -7.65
CA PHE A 77 -5.04 6.29 -6.59
C PHE A 77 -3.71 7.00 -6.36
N SER A 78 -3.58 8.29 -6.75
CA SER A 78 -2.36 9.08 -6.55
C SER A 78 -1.85 9.06 -5.11
N VAL A 79 -2.75 9.09 -4.12
CA VAL A 79 -2.43 9.01 -2.69
C VAL A 79 -1.74 7.68 -2.34
N PHE A 80 -2.16 6.57 -2.95
CA PHE A 80 -1.48 5.28 -2.79
C PHE A 80 -0.05 5.36 -3.30
N PHE A 81 0.17 5.85 -4.52
CA PHE A 81 1.51 5.94 -5.10
C PHE A 81 2.43 6.87 -4.31
N GLN A 82 1.91 7.98 -3.78
CA GLN A 82 2.68 8.87 -2.89
C GLN A 82 3.12 8.17 -1.60
N LYS A 83 2.23 7.38 -0.98
CA LYS A 83 2.57 6.63 0.23
C LYS A 83 3.52 5.47 -0.06
N LEU A 84 3.35 4.82 -1.21
CA LEU A 84 4.24 3.76 -1.67
C LEU A 84 5.66 4.27 -1.92
N GLU A 85 5.81 5.47 -2.47
CA GLU A 85 7.13 6.10 -2.66
C GLU A 85 7.84 6.34 -1.33
N ARG A 86 7.11 6.72 -0.27
CA ARG A 86 7.70 6.82 1.09
C ARG A 86 8.16 5.46 1.60
N LEU A 87 7.42 4.39 1.33
CA LEU A 87 7.85 3.03 1.65
C LEU A 87 9.12 2.66 0.87
N LYS A 88 9.19 2.95 -0.43
CA LYS A 88 10.39 2.73 -1.26
C LYS A 88 11.61 3.45 -0.69
N GLN A 89 11.47 4.71 -0.30
CA GLN A 89 12.54 5.49 0.32
C GLN A 89 13.04 4.85 1.62
N SER A 90 12.14 4.34 2.46
CA SER A 90 12.53 3.63 3.68
C SER A 90 13.29 2.32 3.43
N LEU A 91 13.11 1.71 2.25
CA LEU A 91 13.76 0.45 1.84
C LEU A 91 15.00 0.68 0.95
N THR A 92 15.28 1.92 0.54
CA THR A 92 16.38 2.24 -0.39
C THR A 92 17.75 1.72 0.06
N PRO A 93 18.13 1.74 1.35
CA PRO A 93 19.39 1.16 1.80
C PRO A 93 19.54 -0.34 1.51
N SER A 94 18.45 -1.11 1.46
CA SER A 94 18.48 -2.54 1.11
C SER A 94 18.48 -2.80 -0.40
N LEU A 95 18.00 -1.85 -1.22
CA LEU A 95 17.91 -1.99 -2.68
C LEU A 95 19.29 -1.99 -3.36
N ALA A 96 20.28 -1.28 -2.79
CA ALA A 96 21.61 -1.17 -3.39
C ALA A 96 22.40 -2.49 -3.47
N LYS A 97 21.88 -3.57 -2.88
CA LYS A 97 22.52 -4.89 -2.81
C LYS A 97 21.73 -5.98 -3.53
N GLU A 98 20.73 -5.62 -4.32
CA GLU A 98 19.91 -6.61 -5.02
C GLU A 98 20.70 -7.37 -6.09
N GLY A 99 20.54 -8.68 -6.07
CA GLY A 99 21.00 -9.57 -7.13
C GLY A 99 20.03 -9.62 -8.31
N LYS A 100 20.15 -10.69 -9.10
CA LYS A 100 19.22 -10.94 -10.22
C LYS A 100 17.84 -11.28 -9.68
N CYS A 101 16.81 -10.62 -10.20
CA CYS A 101 15.41 -10.96 -9.98
C CYS A 101 14.84 -11.64 -11.24
N ASP A 102 14.26 -12.82 -11.09
CA ASP A 102 13.51 -13.49 -12.16
C ASP A 102 12.05 -13.02 -12.19
N THR A 103 11.53 -12.75 -13.39
CA THR A 103 10.27 -12.03 -13.60
C THR A 103 9.44 -12.63 -14.72
N GLU A 104 8.12 -12.39 -14.63
CA GLU A 104 7.16 -12.70 -15.68
C GLU A 104 6.19 -11.53 -15.90
N ARG A 105 5.77 -11.35 -17.15
CA ARG A 105 4.74 -10.38 -17.56
C ARG A 105 3.34 -10.84 -17.11
N LYS A 106 2.87 -10.37 -15.96
CA LYS A 106 1.53 -10.66 -15.43
C LYS A 106 0.53 -9.55 -15.71
N ASN A 107 -0.76 -9.85 -15.60
CA ASN A 107 -1.79 -8.81 -15.67
C ASN A 107 -1.83 -7.96 -14.39
N ALA A 108 -2.45 -6.79 -14.45
CA ALA A 108 -2.53 -5.87 -13.32
C ALA A 108 -3.17 -6.49 -12.06
N ARG A 109 -4.16 -7.38 -12.21
CA ARG A 109 -4.82 -8.01 -11.06
C ARG A 109 -3.84 -8.86 -10.25
N ILE A 110 -3.11 -9.74 -10.95
CA ILE A 110 -2.11 -10.63 -10.34
C ILE A 110 -0.97 -9.80 -9.73
N PHE A 111 -0.52 -8.76 -10.44
CA PHE A 111 0.50 -7.87 -9.91
C PHE A 111 0.05 -7.19 -8.60
N ILE A 112 -1.18 -6.65 -8.56
CA ILE A 112 -1.75 -6.01 -7.36
C ILE A 112 -1.87 -7.00 -6.20
N GLU A 113 -2.25 -8.26 -6.45
CA GLU A 113 -2.30 -9.31 -5.43
C GLU A 113 -0.92 -9.59 -4.83
N LYS A 114 0.11 -9.69 -5.66
CA LYS A 114 1.49 -9.85 -5.20
C LYS A 114 1.97 -8.62 -4.43
N LEU A 115 1.67 -7.42 -4.90
CA LEU A 115 2.00 -6.18 -4.20
C LEU A 115 1.36 -6.10 -2.80
N MET A 116 0.12 -6.59 -2.64
CA MET A 116 -0.52 -6.71 -1.33
C MET A 116 0.29 -7.63 -0.40
N THR A 117 0.77 -8.77 -0.90
CA THR A 117 1.61 -9.70 -0.12
C THR A 117 2.92 -9.05 0.30
N PHE A 118 3.60 -8.37 -0.62
CA PHE A 118 4.83 -7.62 -0.33
C PHE A 118 4.63 -6.61 0.80
N ILE A 119 3.61 -5.76 0.70
CA ILE A 119 3.31 -4.72 1.71
C ILE A 119 2.96 -5.36 3.07
N ARG A 120 2.16 -6.44 3.08
CA ARG A 120 1.83 -7.16 4.32
C ARG A 120 3.08 -7.68 5.02
N ARG A 121 4.06 -8.18 4.26
CA ARG A 121 5.34 -8.65 4.80
C ARG A 121 6.19 -7.50 5.32
N ALA A 122 6.34 -6.43 4.54
CA ALA A 122 7.06 -5.24 4.97
C ALA A 122 6.48 -4.67 6.29
N SER A 123 5.15 -4.68 6.43
CA SER A 123 4.47 -4.27 7.65
C SER A 123 4.71 -5.18 8.86
N LYS A 124 4.96 -6.49 8.67
CA LYS A 124 5.28 -7.40 9.77
C LYS A 124 6.69 -7.16 10.29
N ASN A 125 7.63 -6.99 9.36
CA ASN A 125 9.04 -6.78 9.71
C ASN A 125 9.29 -5.43 10.41
N ALA A 126 8.46 -4.41 10.14
CA ALA A 126 8.55 -3.11 10.79
C ALA A 126 8.05 -3.07 12.25
N ARG A 127 7.44 -4.15 12.77
CA ARG A 127 6.97 -4.26 14.16
C ARG A 127 7.97 -4.93 15.10
N VAL A 128 9.11 -5.39 14.58
CA VAL A 128 10.14 -6.13 15.31
C VAL A 128 11.32 -5.21 15.60
#